data_AF-A0A7X7WHU6-F1
#
_entry.id   AF-A0A7X7WHU6-F1
#
_cell.length_a   1.000
_cell.length_b   1.000
_cell.length_c   1.000
_cell.angle_alpha   90.00
_cell.angle_beta   90.00
_cell.angle_gamma   90.00
#
_symmetry.space_group_name_H-M   'P 1'
#
loop_
_entity.id
_entity.type
_entity.pdbx_description
1 polymer ?
#
loop_
_entity_poly.entity_id
_entity_poly.type
_entity_poly.pdbx_seq_one_letter_code
_entity_poly.pdbx_strand_id
1 'polypeptide(L)'
;MRRQIPLAICFVVGMFMLVQFFIPSRPSVRAYELVVDWTQTIFVFTLLVGVTGMIKHHLEKVSRKKEGFGYNIVTLIGIAVMALAGLIWGRQQGPFVWIFENIQSPMQATIFSLLSFFVASAAYRGFRARNVEATLLLAAALLVMIGRVPIGDWISPYFPKIANWILDVPSMTARRGIFIGIALGSIATSLRVILGVERTYLGKS
;
A
#
# COMPACT_ATOMS: atom_id res chain seq x y z
N MET A 1 -26.78 25.51 6.54
CA MET A 1 -27.55 24.83 5.47
C MET A 1 -26.68 24.18 4.38
N ARG A 2 -25.72 24.88 3.72
CA ARG A 2 -24.92 24.31 2.61
C ARG A 2 -24.07 23.05 2.95
N ARG A 3 -23.72 22.83 4.22
CA ARG A 3 -22.96 21.65 4.69
C ARG A 3 -23.81 20.53 5.30
N GLN A 4 -25.07 20.80 5.65
CA GLN A 4 -25.94 19.81 6.28
C GLN A 4 -26.47 18.78 5.27
N ILE A 5 -26.73 19.22 4.04
CA ILE A 5 -27.21 18.33 2.97
C ILE A 5 -26.17 17.26 2.62
N PRO A 6 -24.88 17.58 2.35
CA PRO A 6 -23.86 16.55 2.11
C PRO A 6 -23.64 15.61 3.29
N LEU A 7 -23.72 16.11 4.53
CA LEU A 7 -23.61 15.29 5.74
C LEU A 7 -24.79 14.31 5.86
N ALA A 8 -26.01 14.77 5.62
CA ALA A 8 -27.20 13.92 5.65
C ALA A 8 -27.13 12.83 4.57
N ILE A 9 -26.70 13.17 3.35
CA ILE A 9 -26.50 12.19 2.27
C ILE A 9 -25.44 11.16 2.67
N CYS A 10 -24.28 11.60 3.18
CA CYS A 10 -23.22 10.71 3.62
C CYS A 10 -23.67 9.76 4.74
N PHE A 11 -24.41 10.28 5.72
CA PHE A 11 -24.97 9.46 6.80
C PHE A 11 -25.96 8.41 6.28
N VAL A 12 -26.92 8.80 5.43
CA VAL A 12 -27.94 7.90 4.89
C VAL A 12 -27.32 6.82 4.02
N VAL A 13 -26.44 7.20 3.08
CA VAL A 13 -25.78 6.24 2.18
C VAL A 13 -24.82 5.34 2.95
N GLY A 14 -24.07 5.89 3.91
CA GLY A 14 -23.16 5.12 4.76
C GLY A 14 -23.90 4.11 5.65
N MET A 15 -25.01 4.52 6.26
CA MET A 15 -25.87 3.64 7.05
C MET A 15 -26.51 2.56 6.18
N PHE A 16 -26.98 2.92 4.99
CA PHE A 16 -27.50 1.96 4.01
C PHE A 16 -26.44 0.90 3.69
N MET A 17 -25.21 1.30 3.35
CA MET A 17 -24.12 0.38 3.04
C MET A 17 -23.74 -0.53 4.22
N LEU A 18 -23.81 -0.02 5.46
CA LEU A 18 -23.56 -0.81 6.66
C LEU A 18 -24.65 -1.87 6.85
N VAL A 19 -25.93 -1.49 6.77
CA VAL A 19 -27.07 -2.39 7.02
C VAL A 19 -27.17 -3.45 5.92
N GLN A 20 -27.04 -3.05 4.65
CA GLN A 20 -27.23 -3.96 3.52
C GLN A 20 -26.18 -5.08 3.46
N PHE A 21 -24.99 -4.85 4.02
CA PHE A 21 -23.95 -5.88 4.17
C PHE A 21 -24.41 -7.11 4.96
N PHE A 22 -25.30 -6.93 5.95
CA PHE A 22 -25.80 -8.03 6.79
C PHE A 22 -27.08 -8.70 6.25
N ILE A 23 -27.64 -8.21 5.12
CA ILE A 23 -28.89 -8.71 4.56
C ILE A 23 -28.61 -9.46 3.25
N PRO A 24 -28.61 -10.81 3.24
CA PRO A 24 -28.33 -11.61 2.04
C PRO A 24 -29.58 -11.78 1.17
N SER A 25 -30.25 -10.69 0.82
CA SER A 25 -31.42 -10.70 -0.08
C SER A 25 -31.03 -10.29 -1.50
N ARG A 26 -31.70 -10.85 -2.52
CA ARG A 26 -31.48 -10.47 -3.93
C ARG A 26 -31.51 -8.96 -4.20
N PRO A 27 -32.45 -8.16 -3.66
CA PRO A 27 -32.42 -6.71 -3.86
C PRO A 27 -31.25 -6.03 -3.15
N SER A 28 -30.82 -6.54 -1.98
CA SER A 28 -29.65 -6.03 -1.26
C SER A 28 -28.37 -6.20 -2.08
N VAL A 29 -28.11 -7.42 -2.57
CA VAL A 29 -26.93 -7.72 -3.40
C VAL A 29 -26.89 -6.85 -4.66
N ARG A 30 -28.02 -6.66 -5.35
CA ARG A 30 -28.08 -5.77 -6.53
C ARG A 30 -27.75 -4.32 -6.20
N ALA A 31 -28.23 -3.83 -5.05
CA ALA A 31 -27.93 -2.46 -4.62
C ALA A 31 -26.45 -2.30 -4.25
N TYR A 32 -25.83 -3.29 -3.61
CA TYR A 32 -24.38 -3.32 -3.39
C TYR A 32 -23.60 -3.29 -4.70
N GLU A 33 -23.92 -4.17 -5.64
CA GLU A 33 -23.26 -4.27 -6.95
C GLU A 33 -23.34 -2.94 -7.70
N LEU A 34 -24.51 -2.30 -7.73
CA LEU A 34 -24.67 -0.99 -8.37
C LEU A 34 -23.75 0.09 -7.76
N VAL A 35 -23.65 0.13 -6.43
CA VAL A 35 -22.77 1.09 -5.74
C VAL A 35 -21.30 0.76 -5.98
N VAL A 36 -20.93 -0.52 -6.02
CA VAL A 36 -19.57 -0.96 -6.35
C VAL A 36 -19.20 -0.58 -7.78
N ASP A 37 -20.10 -0.77 -8.75
CA ASP A 37 -19.89 -0.38 -10.15
C ASP A 37 -19.68 1.14 -10.29
N TRP A 38 -20.49 1.93 -9.58
CA TRP A 38 -20.32 3.39 -9.52
C TRP A 38 -18.99 3.77 -8.90
N THR A 39 -18.60 3.10 -7.81
CA THR A 39 -17.32 3.33 -7.13
C THR A 39 -16.14 2.99 -8.04
N GLN A 40 -16.20 1.88 -8.76
CA GLN A 40 -15.18 1.48 -9.74
C GLN A 40 -15.08 2.49 -10.88
N THR A 41 -16.20 2.98 -11.38
CA THR A 41 -16.24 4.05 -12.38
C THR A 41 -15.58 5.33 -11.86
N ILE A 42 -15.94 5.77 -10.65
CA ILE A 42 -15.34 6.95 -9.99
C ILE A 42 -13.84 6.75 -9.77
N PHE A 43 -13.39 5.54 -9.43
CA PHE A 43 -11.99 5.23 -9.19
C PHE A 43 -11.12 5.45 -10.44
N VAL A 44 -11.63 5.09 -11.63
CA VAL A 44 -10.94 5.35 -12.92
C VAL A 44 -10.73 6.86 -13.12
N PHE A 45 -11.75 7.68 -12.87
CA PHE A 45 -11.61 9.14 -12.94
C PHE A 45 -10.69 9.69 -11.85
N THR A 46 -10.73 9.12 -10.64
CA THR A 46 -9.84 9.50 -9.54
C THR A 46 -8.38 9.26 -9.90
N LEU A 47 -8.09 8.15 -10.60
CA LEU A 47 -6.75 7.86 -11.12
C LEU A 47 -6.28 8.96 -12.08
N LEU A 48 -7.15 9.42 -12.99
CA LEU A 48 -6.83 10.55 -13.88
C LEU A 48 -6.56 11.85 -13.10
N VAL A 49 -7.36 12.15 -12.08
CA VAL A 49 -7.13 13.31 -11.19
C VAL A 49 -5.80 13.16 -10.44
N GLY A 50 -5.45 11.95 -10.00
CA GLY A 50 -4.17 11.66 -9.35
C GLY A 50 -2.97 11.90 -10.27
N VAL A 51 -3.02 11.37 -11.50
CA VAL A 51 -1.96 11.56 -12.50
C VAL A 51 -1.81 13.02 -12.89
N THR A 52 -2.93 13.73 -13.15
CA THR A 52 -2.90 15.15 -13.48
C THR A 52 -2.37 16.00 -12.32
N GLY A 53 -2.75 15.70 -11.08
CA GLY A 53 -2.19 16.33 -9.88
C GLY A 53 -0.68 16.12 -9.74
N MET A 54 -0.20 14.90 -10.01
CA MET A 54 1.23 14.58 -9.98
C MET A 54 2.00 15.36 -11.07
N ILE A 55 1.49 15.38 -12.30
CA ILE A 55 2.07 16.14 -13.40
C ILE A 55 2.13 17.64 -13.05
N LYS A 56 1.02 18.21 -12.57
CA LYS A 56 0.94 19.62 -12.18
C LYS A 56 1.95 19.96 -11.08
N HIS A 57 2.06 19.13 -10.05
CA HIS A 57 3.01 19.33 -8.94
C HIS A 57 4.47 19.35 -9.42
N HIS A 58 4.84 18.42 -10.30
CA HIS A 58 6.21 18.35 -10.82
C HIS A 58 6.47 19.48 -11.84
N LEU A 59 5.52 19.81 -12.70
CA LEU A 59 5.63 20.94 -13.63
C LEU A 59 5.79 22.27 -12.91
N GLU A 60 5.05 22.50 -11.82
CA GLU A 60 5.18 23.72 -11.03
C GLU A 60 6.57 23.85 -10.40
N LYS A 61 7.14 22.74 -9.89
CA LYS A 61 8.52 22.72 -9.36
C LYS A 61 9.55 23.03 -10.45
N VAL A 62 9.36 22.50 -11.66
CA VAL A 62 10.23 22.75 -12.81
C VAL A 62 10.13 24.21 -13.27
N SER A 63 8.91 24.74 -13.43
CA SER A 63 8.66 26.12 -13.83
C SER A 63 9.26 27.13 -12.85
N ARG A 64 9.10 26.86 -11.55
CA ARG A 64 9.66 27.71 -10.48
C ARG A 64 11.15 27.46 -10.20
N LYS A 65 11.82 26.58 -10.96
CA LYS A 65 13.23 26.18 -10.80
C LYS A 65 13.62 25.91 -9.33
N LYS A 66 12.76 25.19 -8.61
CA LYS A 66 13.03 24.83 -7.21
C LYS A 66 14.26 23.92 -7.12
N GLU A 67 14.89 23.87 -5.95
CA GLU A 67 16.03 22.99 -5.70
C GLU A 67 15.68 21.53 -6.09
N GLY A 68 16.58 20.88 -6.82
CA GLY A 68 16.35 19.53 -7.35
C GLY A 68 15.34 19.44 -8.51
N PHE A 69 15.05 20.53 -9.23
CA PHE A 69 14.10 20.51 -10.37
C PHE A 69 14.47 19.48 -11.45
N GLY A 70 15.75 19.17 -11.64
CA GLY A 70 16.21 18.17 -12.60
C GLY A 70 15.57 16.79 -12.39
N TYR A 71 15.42 16.35 -11.14
CA TYR A 71 14.73 15.08 -10.83
C TYR A 71 13.25 15.10 -11.23
N ASN A 72 12.60 16.26 -11.12
CA ASN A 72 11.20 16.42 -11.50
C ASN A 72 11.01 16.31 -13.02
N ILE A 73 12.00 16.74 -13.82
CA ILE A 73 12.02 16.54 -15.28
C ILE A 73 12.10 15.05 -15.61
N VAL A 74 13.00 14.33 -14.95
CA VAL A 74 13.14 12.87 -15.13
C VAL A 74 11.83 12.16 -14.81
N THR A 75 11.13 12.54 -13.73
CA THR A 75 9.81 12.00 -13.39
C THR A 75 8.77 12.27 -14.49
N LEU A 76 8.68 13.49 -15.00
CA LEU A 76 7.73 13.85 -16.05
C LEU A 76 8.00 13.08 -17.35
N ILE A 77 9.26 12.94 -17.74
CA ILE A 77 9.67 12.14 -18.90
C ILE A 77 9.31 10.67 -18.67
N GLY A 78 9.59 10.11 -17.48
CA GLY A 78 9.26 8.74 -17.14
C GLY A 78 7.76 8.44 -17.25
N ILE A 79 6.91 9.34 -16.75
CA ILE A 79 5.45 9.23 -16.89
C ILE A 79 5.05 9.20 -18.37
N ALA A 80 5.56 10.16 -19.16
CA ALA A 80 5.23 10.28 -20.58
C ALA A 80 5.70 9.04 -21.37
N VAL A 81 6.94 8.60 -21.18
CA VAL A 81 7.52 7.44 -21.85
C VAL A 81 6.73 6.18 -21.52
N MET A 82 6.44 5.91 -20.24
CA MET A 82 5.67 4.72 -19.85
C MET A 82 4.23 4.75 -20.37
N ALA A 83 3.58 5.92 -20.32
CA ALA A 83 2.22 6.08 -20.83
C ALA A 83 2.17 5.86 -22.35
N LEU A 84 3.06 6.50 -23.12
CA LEU A 84 3.13 6.36 -24.57
C LEU A 84 3.51 4.93 -24.98
N ALA A 85 4.47 4.31 -24.28
CA ALA A 85 4.86 2.93 -24.53
C ALA A 85 3.68 1.97 -24.36
N GLY A 86 2.91 2.13 -23.27
CA GLY A 86 1.74 1.30 -22.99
C GLY A 86 0.55 1.54 -23.93
N LEU A 87 0.35 2.78 -24.39
CA LEU A 87 -0.76 3.14 -25.30
C LEU A 87 -0.50 2.72 -26.75
N ILE A 88 0.74 2.84 -27.23
CA ILE A 88 1.09 2.57 -28.63
C ILE A 88 1.36 1.09 -28.87
N TRP A 89 2.12 0.43 -27.98
CA TRP A 89 2.54 -0.98 -28.16
C TRP A 89 1.82 -1.98 -27.25
N GLY A 90 1.01 -1.50 -26.31
CA GLY A 90 0.33 -2.35 -25.33
C GLY A 90 1.22 -2.73 -24.15
N ARG A 91 0.69 -3.61 -23.29
CA ARG A 91 1.30 -3.95 -21.98
C ARG A 91 1.84 -5.37 -21.87
N GLN A 92 1.63 -6.22 -22.88
CA GLN A 92 2.03 -7.63 -22.83
C GLN A 92 3.41 -7.87 -23.45
N GLN A 93 3.79 -7.06 -24.44
CA GLN A 93 5.06 -7.16 -25.14
C GLN A 93 5.50 -5.76 -25.62
N GLY A 94 6.79 -5.60 -25.91
CA GLY A 94 7.33 -4.36 -26.44
C GLY A 94 7.90 -3.40 -25.38
N PRO A 95 8.06 -2.11 -25.71
CA PRO A 95 8.83 -1.16 -24.91
C PRO A 95 8.34 -0.99 -23.48
N PHE A 96 7.01 -1.09 -23.23
CA PHE A 96 6.45 -0.95 -21.90
C PHE A 96 6.98 -2.02 -20.94
N VAL A 97 6.91 -3.30 -21.33
CA VAL A 97 7.37 -4.43 -20.52
C VAL A 97 8.89 -4.38 -20.39
N TRP A 98 9.61 -4.08 -21.48
CA TRP A 98 11.06 -3.98 -21.43
C TRP A 98 11.55 -2.92 -20.44
N ILE A 99 10.97 -1.70 -20.48
CA ILE A 99 11.31 -0.63 -19.52
C ILE A 99 10.93 -1.05 -18.10
N PHE A 100 9.76 -1.68 -17.93
CA PHE A 100 9.32 -2.14 -16.62
C PHE A 100 10.30 -3.18 -16.03
N GLU A 101 10.67 -4.19 -16.79
CA GLU A 101 11.51 -5.31 -16.32
C GLU A 101 12.98 -4.93 -16.19
N ASN A 102 13.51 -4.05 -17.04
CA ASN A 102 14.93 -3.73 -17.09
C ASN A 102 15.29 -2.42 -16.39
N ILE A 103 14.33 -1.52 -16.16
CA ILE A 103 14.58 -0.23 -15.51
C ILE A 103 13.79 -0.15 -14.20
N GLN A 104 12.46 -0.26 -14.25
CA GLN A 104 11.64 -0.04 -13.05
C GLN A 104 11.85 -1.11 -11.97
N SER A 105 11.80 -2.39 -12.35
CA SER A 105 11.92 -3.52 -11.42
C SER A 105 13.30 -3.57 -10.73
N PRO A 106 14.44 -3.44 -11.43
CA PRO A 106 15.76 -3.37 -10.79
C PRO A 106 15.91 -2.16 -9.86
N MET A 107 15.40 -0.98 -10.23
CA MET A 107 15.41 0.19 -9.34
C MET A 107 14.59 -0.03 -8.06
N GLN A 108 13.45 -0.72 -8.15
CA GLN A 108 12.69 -1.08 -6.95
C GLN A 108 13.45 -2.09 -6.09
N ALA A 109 14.11 -3.06 -6.72
CA ALA A 109 14.94 -4.05 -6.04
C ALA A 109 16.15 -3.39 -5.32
N THR A 110 16.80 -2.38 -5.92
CA THR A 110 17.90 -1.67 -5.25
C THR A 110 17.43 -0.90 -4.03
N ILE A 111 16.29 -0.20 -4.11
CA ILE A 111 15.69 0.48 -2.95
C ILE A 111 15.35 -0.53 -1.85
N PHE A 112 14.74 -1.66 -2.21
CA PHE A 112 14.40 -2.72 -1.26
C PHE A 112 15.63 -3.37 -0.62
N SER A 113 16.69 -3.59 -1.41
CA SER A 113 17.97 -4.12 -0.93
C SER A 113 18.66 -3.16 0.04
N LEU A 114 18.73 -1.86 -0.30
CA LEU A 114 19.26 -0.83 0.60
C LEU A 114 18.44 -0.73 1.88
N LEU A 115 17.11 -0.74 1.78
CA LEU A 115 16.23 -0.73 2.95
C LEU A 115 16.50 -1.95 3.84
N SER A 116 16.62 -3.15 3.26
CA SER A 116 16.93 -4.37 4.00
C SER A 116 18.28 -4.28 4.71
N PHE A 117 19.31 -3.77 4.03
CA PHE A 117 20.63 -3.53 4.62
C PHE A 117 20.58 -2.52 5.76
N PHE A 118 19.89 -1.37 5.58
CA PHE A 118 19.76 -0.36 6.62
C PHE A 118 18.93 -0.84 7.81
N VAL A 119 17.87 -1.60 7.57
CA VAL A 119 17.08 -2.23 8.64
C VAL A 119 17.95 -3.22 9.40
N ALA A 120 18.70 -4.09 8.72
CA ALA A 120 19.63 -5.02 9.36
C ALA A 120 20.74 -4.30 10.15
N SER A 121 21.31 -3.23 9.60
CA SER A 121 22.35 -2.42 10.26
C SER A 121 21.80 -1.66 11.47
N ALA A 122 20.61 -1.06 11.36
CA ALA A 122 19.92 -0.40 12.47
C ALA A 122 19.51 -1.40 13.55
N ALA A 123 19.03 -2.57 13.15
CA ALA A 123 18.73 -3.69 14.03
C ALA A 123 19.99 -4.16 14.76
N TYR A 124 21.11 -4.41 14.06
CA TYR A 124 22.37 -4.81 14.69
C TYR A 124 22.89 -3.75 15.68
N ARG A 125 22.86 -2.46 15.31
CA ARG A 125 23.25 -1.35 16.21
C ARG A 125 22.30 -1.18 17.39
N GLY A 126 21.00 -1.44 17.20
CA GLY A 126 19.97 -1.38 18.23
C GLY A 126 19.94 -2.62 19.14
N PHE A 127 20.30 -3.79 18.60
CA PHE A 127 20.42 -5.09 19.27
C PHE A 127 21.79 -5.27 19.93
N ARG A 128 22.35 -4.19 20.50
CA ARG A 128 23.42 -4.32 21.48
C ARG A 128 22.81 -4.98 22.72
N ALA A 129 22.70 -6.32 22.72
CA ALA A 129 21.99 -7.20 23.64
C ALA A 129 21.85 -6.60 25.06
N ARG A 130 20.81 -5.78 25.25
CA ARG A 130 20.60 -5.01 26.48
C ARG A 130 19.52 -5.62 27.35
N ASN A 131 18.64 -6.41 26.74
CA ASN A 131 17.51 -7.10 27.34
C ASN A 131 17.27 -8.46 26.68
N VAL A 132 16.61 -9.36 27.42
CA VAL A 132 16.33 -10.74 26.98
C VAL A 132 15.45 -10.77 25.73
N GLU A 133 14.52 -9.82 25.58
CA GLU A 133 13.64 -9.76 24.41
C GLU A 133 14.40 -9.49 23.10
N ALA A 134 15.37 -8.56 23.11
CA ALA A 134 16.20 -8.27 21.94
C ALA A 134 17.02 -9.50 21.49
N THR A 135 17.56 -10.25 22.46
CA THR A 135 18.33 -11.46 22.18
C THR A 135 17.46 -12.55 21.56
N LEU A 136 16.23 -12.74 22.07
CA LEU A 136 15.27 -13.69 21.50
C LEU A 136 14.88 -13.31 20.06
N LEU A 137 14.63 -12.02 19.81
CA LEU A 137 14.32 -11.53 18.45
C LEU A 137 15.50 -11.70 17.50
N LEU A 138 16.72 -11.42 17.95
CA LEU A 138 17.93 -11.60 17.15
C LEU A 138 18.17 -13.08 16.81
N ALA A 139 18.02 -13.97 17.79
CA ALA A 139 18.14 -15.41 17.58
C ALA A 139 17.07 -15.93 16.60
N ALA A 140 15.81 -15.50 16.75
CA ALA A 140 14.74 -15.84 15.83
C ALA A 140 15.03 -15.35 14.40
N ALA A 141 15.53 -14.12 14.25
CA ALA A 141 15.90 -13.56 12.95
C ALA A 141 17.03 -14.36 12.27
N LEU A 142 18.09 -14.71 13.02
CA LEU A 142 19.20 -15.53 12.52
C LEU A 142 18.72 -16.92 12.06
N LEU A 143 17.89 -17.59 12.87
CA LEU A 143 17.33 -18.90 12.52
C LEU A 143 16.47 -18.83 11.25
N VAL A 144 15.63 -17.81 11.12
CA VAL A 144 14.78 -17.62 9.93
C VAL A 144 15.62 -17.30 8.69
N MET A 145 16.65 -16.44 8.81
CA MET A 145 17.53 -16.12 7.69
C MET A 145 18.29 -17.36 7.19
N ILE A 146 18.85 -18.17 8.09
CA ILE A 146 19.55 -19.41 7.71
C ILE A 146 18.58 -20.41 7.07
N GLY A 147 17.39 -20.60 7.64
CA GLY A 147 16.39 -21.56 7.13
C GLY A 147 15.77 -21.19 5.79
N ARG A 148 15.94 -19.95 5.29
CA ARG A 148 15.39 -19.47 4.01
C ARG A 148 16.43 -19.38 2.88
N VAL A 149 17.72 -19.53 3.19
CA VAL A 149 18.78 -19.61 2.17
C VAL A 149 18.92 -21.08 1.74
N PRO A 150 19.14 -21.38 0.44
CA PRO A 150 19.29 -22.77 -0.04
C PRO A 150 20.35 -23.58 0.73
N ILE A 151 21.40 -22.91 1.21
CA ILE A 151 22.48 -23.48 2.03
C ILE A 151 21.96 -24.05 3.37
N GLY A 152 20.87 -23.49 3.92
CA GLY A 152 20.29 -23.95 5.17
C GLY A 152 19.79 -25.40 5.11
N ASP A 153 19.23 -25.81 3.97
CA ASP A 153 18.75 -27.18 3.74
C ASP A 153 19.92 -28.17 3.60
N TRP A 154 21.05 -27.71 3.03
CA TRP A 154 22.26 -28.51 2.90
C TRP A 154 22.95 -28.76 4.25
N ILE A 155 22.83 -27.83 5.21
CA ILE A 155 23.39 -28.00 6.56
C ILE A 155 22.50 -28.93 7.38
N SER A 156 21.19 -28.65 7.43
CA SER A 156 20.25 -29.51 8.16
C SER A 156 18.79 -29.26 7.77
N PRO A 157 17.98 -30.30 7.58
CA PRO A 157 16.54 -30.17 7.32
C PRO A 157 15.74 -29.52 8.47
N TYR A 158 16.34 -29.41 9.67
CA TYR A 158 15.69 -28.78 10.82
C TYR A 158 15.67 -27.26 10.74
N PHE A 159 16.63 -26.61 10.07
CA PHE A 159 16.66 -25.15 9.95
C PHE A 159 15.43 -24.61 9.18
N PRO A 160 15.07 -25.14 8.00
CA PRO A 160 13.84 -24.73 7.31
C PRO A 160 12.57 -25.01 8.12
N LYS A 161 12.49 -26.13 8.85
CA LYS A 161 11.33 -26.48 9.69
C LYS A 161 11.11 -25.47 10.81
N ILE A 162 12.18 -25.09 11.52
CA ILE A 162 12.12 -24.09 12.60
C ILE A 162 11.75 -22.71 12.02
N ALA A 163 12.36 -22.33 10.89
CA ALA A 163 12.02 -21.07 10.22
C ALA A 163 10.55 -21.01 9.80
N ASN A 164 10.01 -22.09 9.24
CA ASN A 164 8.60 -22.19 8.88
C ASN A 164 7.70 -22.13 10.11
N TRP A 165 8.05 -22.85 11.19
CA TRP A 165 7.28 -22.77 12.44
C TRP A 165 7.22 -21.35 13.00
N ILE A 166 8.34 -20.61 13.02
CA ILE A 166 8.39 -19.20 13.45
C ILE A 166 7.50 -18.31 12.56
N LEU A 167 7.51 -18.54 11.25
CA LEU A 167 6.73 -17.74 10.32
C LEU A 167 5.23 -18.06 10.41
N ASP A 168 4.87 -19.33 10.50
CA ASP A 168 3.48 -19.79 10.41
C ASP A 168 2.71 -19.67 11.73
N VAL A 169 3.40 -19.64 12.87
CA VAL A 169 2.76 -19.59 14.19
C VAL A 169 2.89 -18.20 14.83
N PRO A 170 4.04 -17.78 15.41
CA PRO A 170 4.13 -16.49 16.11
C PRO A 170 4.06 -15.30 15.15
N SER A 171 4.73 -15.34 13.99
CA SER A 171 4.67 -14.23 13.03
C SER A 171 3.27 -14.06 12.44
N MET A 172 2.60 -15.15 12.07
CA MET A 172 1.19 -15.07 11.63
C MET A 172 0.24 -14.58 12.72
N THR A 173 0.49 -14.92 13.99
CA THR A 173 -0.30 -14.39 15.11
C THR A 173 -0.17 -12.87 15.23
N ALA A 174 1.07 -12.36 15.19
CA ALA A 174 1.34 -10.93 15.20
C ALA A 174 0.71 -10.23 13.98
N ARG A 175 0.88 -10.80 12.78
CA ARG A 175 0.30 -10.28 11.54
C ARG A 175 -1.23 -10.20 11.61
N ARG A 176 -1.89 -11.23 12.14
CA ARG A 176 -3.34 -11.23 12.35
C ARG A 176 -3.76 -10.15 13.34
N GLY A 177 -3.03 -9.97 14.45
CA GLY A 177 -3.27 -8.88 15.40
C GLY A 177 -3.17 -7.50 14.75
N ILE A 178 -2.14 -7.27 13.94
CA ILE A 178 -1.98 -6.03 13.17
C ILE A 178 -3.16 -5.83 12.20
N PHE A 179 -3.57 -6.87 11.47
CA PHE A 179 -4.71 -6.76 10.56
C PHE A 179 -6.02 -6.47 11.28
N ILE A 180 -6.26 -7.06 12.44
CA ILE A 180 -7.42 -6.74 13.28
C ILE A 180 -7.36 -5.27 13.70
N GLY A 181 -6.19 -4.78 14.14
CA GLY A 181 -5.99 -3.38 14.50
C GLY A 181 -6.25 -2.42 13.33
N ILE A 182 -5.72 -2.73 12.15
CA ILE A 182 -5.97 -1.94 10.93
C ILE A 182 -7.46 -1.96 10.58
N ALA A 183 -8.11 -3.13 10.62
CA ALA A 183 -9.53 -3.27 10.33
C ALA A 183 -10.38 -2.41 11.29
N LEU A 184 -10.16 -2.54 12.60
CA LEU A 184 -10.86 -1.74 13.61
C LEU A 184 -10.59 -0.23 13.45
N GLY A 185 -9.33 0.16 13.18
CA GLY A 185 -8.97 1.55 12.91
C GLY A 185 -9.65 2.11 11.67
N SER A 186 -9.77 1.31 10.61
CA SER A 186 -10.48 1.69 9.39
C SER A 186 -11.99 1.83 9.64
N ILE A 187 -12.61 0.90 10.39
CA ILE A 187 -14.03 0.95 10.77
C ILE A 187 -14.30 2.20 11.63
N ALA A 188 -13.46 2.47 12.63
CA ALA A 188 -13.61 3.65 13.48
C ALA A 188 -13.51 4.95 12.68
N THR A 189 -12.62 5.02 11.69
CA THR A 189 -12.49 6.19 10.79
C THR A 189 -13.71 6.32 9.89
N SER A 190 -14.16 5.24 9.26
CA SER A 190 -15.38 5.22 8.45
C SER A 190 -16.62 5.64 9.25
N LEU A 191 -16.77 5.16 10.49
CA LEU A 191 -17.87 5.56 11.38
C LEU A 191 -17.81 7.06 11.73
N ARG A 192 -16.63 7.61 12.03
CA ARG A 192 -16.47 9.05 12.26
C ARG A 192 -16.88 9.88 11.05
N VAL A 193 -16.59 9.40 9.83
CA VAL A 193 -17.02 10.04 8.58
C VAL A 193 -18.55 9.93 8.40
N ILE A 194 -19.13 8.74 8.55
CA ILE A 194 -20.58 8.51 8.40
C ILE A 194 -21.38 9.35 9.40
N LEU A 195 -20.94 9.39 10.66
CA LEU A 195 -21.56 10.21 11.71
C LEU A 195 -21.30 11.71 11.54
N GLY A 196 -20.48 12.11 10.57
CA GLY A 196 -20.18 13.52 10.29
C GLY A 196 -19.33 14.20 11.36
N VAL A 197 -18.65 13.43 12.21
CA VAL A 197 -17.65 13.90 13.17
C VAL A 197 -16.39 14.35 12.42
N GLU A 198 -15.95 13.55 11.45
CA GLU A 198 -14.87 13.93 10.53
C GLU A 198 -15.43 14.48 9.21
N ARG A 199 -15.09 15.73 8.93
CA ARG A 199 -15.61 16.49 7.78
C ARG A 199 -14.54 16.86 6.75
N THR A 200 -13.38 16.20 6.82
CA THR A 200 -12.19 16.51 6.01
C THR A 200 -12.47 16.45 4.50
N TYR A 201 -13.44 15.63 4.08
CA TYR A 201 -13.86 15.48 2.69
C TYR A 201 -14.70 16.65 2.15
N LEU A 202 -15.23 17.53 3.00
CA LEU A 202 -16.05 18.69 2.59
C LEU A 202 -15.22 19.90 2.14
N GLY A 203 -13.90 19.76 2.07
CA GLY A 203 -12.95 20.83 1.72
C GLY A 203 -12.75 21.84 2.86
N LYS A 204 -11.56 22.42 2.95
CA LYS A 204 -11.32 23.58 3.81
C LYS A 204 -11.99 24.79 3.18
N SER A 205 -12.87 25.45 3.94
CA SER A 205 -13.00 26.90 3.85
C SER A 205 -12.02 27.51 4.83
#